data_AF-A0A2S0L6Z6-F1
#
_entry.id   AF-A0A2S0L6Z6-F1
#
_cell.length_a   1.000
_cell.length_b   1.000
_cell.length_c   1.000
_cell.angle_alpha   90.00
_cell.angle_beta   90.00
_cell.angle_gamma   90.00
#
_symmetry.space_group_name_H-M   'P 1'
#
loop_
_entity.id
_entity.type
_entity.pdbx_description
1 polymer ?
#
loop_
_entity_poly.entity_id
_entity_poly.type
_entity_poly.pdbx_seq_one_letter_code
_entity_poly.pdbx_strand_id
1 'polypeptide(L)'
;MNFSKTIQIALRLYISTALLHIIASSILFIVISLLYWWLAPIIFGMPFEEIALLTQKTEKIEALAVNPAFGFKIWLFMLLLDSILTPFSAGLYHNYAAITKGEPTNLNNVFAYFRSNYTANLLAYIFLLMAFKTIIAIVLGSLGLPAFSMATLVVISLLFSLTIPIIIFENKPVLKAMGESYKRIIPFIFTVMLVVSSAFTISLSGFFAFGIGIVVTFPLLFATIFALYYQWQLKDK
;
A
#
# COMPACT_ATOMS: atom_id res chain seq x y z
N MET A 1 -20.38 4.47 -6.80
CA MET A 1 -19.15 5.17 -7.22
C MET A 1 -19.13 5.23 -8.74
N ASN A 2 -18.46 6.21 -9.34
CA ASN A 2 -18.43 6.40 -10.80
C ASN A 2 -16.98 6.53 -11.27
N PHE A 3 -16.59 5.63 -12.18
CA PHE A 3 -15.22 5.50 -12.72
C PHE A 3 -14.62 6.83 -13.19
N SER A 4 -15.30 7.52 -14.11
CA SER A 4 -14.80 8.75 -14.72
C SER A 4 -14.61 9.85 -13.67
N LYS A 5 -15.60 10.02 -12.79
CA LYS A 5 -15.53 11.00 -11.70
C LYS A 5 -14.39 10.67 -10.72
N THR A 6 -14.17 9.39 -10.39
CA THR A 6 -13.06 8.98 -9.52
C THR A 6 -11.71 9.35 -10.14
N ILE A 7 -11.49 9.05 -11.42
CA ILE A 7 -10.24 9.38 -12.12
C ILE A 7 -10.01 10.89 -12.17
N GLN A 8 -11.03 11.67 -12.49
CA GLN A 8 -10.92 13.14 -12.52
C GLN A 8 -10.51 13.71 -11.16
N ILE A 9 -11.14 13.24 -10.08
CA ILE A 9 -10.79 13.65 -8.71
C ILE A 9 -9.36 13.21 -8.37
N ALA A 10 -9.00 11.97 -8.66
CA ALA A 10 -7.68 11.42 -8.38
C ALA A 10 -6.57 12.20 -9.08
N LEU A 11 -6.73 12.49 -10.38
CA LEU A 11 -5.78 13.28 -11.17
C LEU A 11 -5.65 14.71 -10.65
N ARG A 12 -6.78 15.36 -10.32
CA ARG A 12 -6.75 16.70 -9.73
C ARG A 12 -5.95 16.70 -8.42
N LEU A 13 -6.25 15.77 -7.52
CA LEU A 13 -5.55 15.64 -6.24
C LEU A 13 -4.06 15.37 -6.42
N TYR A 14 -3.71 14.43 -7.30
CA TYR A 14 -2.32 14.09 -7.62
C TYR A 14 -1.55 15.30 -8.15
N ILE A 15 -2.09 16.01 -9.14
CA ILE A 15 -1.45 17.20 -9.73
C ILE A 15 -1.30 18.31 -8.68
N SER A 16 -2.35 18.57 -7.89
CA SER A 16 -2.33 19.61 -6.86
C SER A 16 -1.30 19.39 -5.75
N THR A 17 -0.90 18.14 -5.49
CA THR A 17 0.11 17.81 -4.47
C THR A 17 1.42 17.26 -5.04
N ALA A 18 1.59 17.29 -6.37
CA ALA A 18 2.61 16.49 -7.07
C ALA A 18 4.01 16.74 -6.53
N LEU A 19 4.48 17.99 -6.56
CA LEU A 19 5.84 18.35 -6.10
C LEU A 19 6.11 17.86 -4.67
N LEU A 20 5.16 18.12 -3.77
CA LEU A 20 5.31 17.80 -2.37
C LEU A 20 5.31 16.29 -2.11
N HIS A 21 4.37 15.56 -2.71
CA HIS A 21 4.29 14.11 -2.56
C HIS A 21 5.44 13.39 -3.25
N ILE A 22 5.99 13.93 -4.34
CA ILE A 22 7.21 13.42 -4.97
C ILE A 22 8.39 13.57 -4.01
N ILE A 23 8.60 14.75 -3.41
CA ILE A 23 9.67 14.96 -2.43
C ILE A 23 9.51 14.01 -1.24
N ALA A 24 8.30 13.89 -0.69
CA ALA A 24 8.03 12.99 0.44
C ALA A 24 8.27 11.51 0.06
N SER A 25 7.87 11.11 -1.15
CA SER A 25 8.08 9.75 -1.66
C SER A 25 9.55 9.48 -1.95
N SER A 26 10.33 10.47 -2.40
CA SER A 26 11.78 10.35 -2.57
C SER A 26 12.48 10.08 -1.24
N ILE A 27 12.11 10.84 -0.19
CA ILE A 27 12.64 10.64 1.15
C ILE A 27 12.33 9.22 1.63
N LEU A 28 11.07 8.79 1.48
CA LEU A 28 10.64 7.46 1.86
C LEU A 28 11.38 6.35 1.10
N PHE A 29 11.53 6.53 -0.22
CA PHE A 29 12.24 5.59 -1.09
C PHE A 29 13.70 5.44 -0.68
N ILE A 30 14.39 6.53 -0.36
CA ILE A 30 15.77 6.49 0.15
C ILE A 30 15.82 5.72 1.47
N VAL A 31 14.93 6.02 2.42
CA VAL A 31 14.87 5.33 3.71
C VAL A 31 14.64 3.83 3.54
N ILE A 32 13.68 3.43 2.71
CA ILE A 32 13.37 2.02 2.43
C ILE A 32 14.54 1.33 1.72
N SER A 33 15.21 2.00 0.78
CA SER A 33 16.35 1.44 0.06
C SER A 33 17.54 1.18 0.98
N LEU A 34 17.85 2.14 1.87
CA LEU A 34 18.89 1.99 2.88
C LEU A 34 18.56 0.85 3.86
N LEU A 35 17.30 0.78 4.29
CA LEU A 35 16.82 -0.29 5.16
C LEU A 35 16.94 -1.67 4.49
N TYR A 36 16.57 -1.78 3.22
CA TYR A 36 16.73 -3.01 2.45
C TYR A 36 18.20 -3.41 2.33
N TRP A 37 19.08 -2.48 1.95
CA TRP A 37 20.52 -2.75 1.86
C TRP A 37 21.12 -3.24 3.17
N TRP A 38 20.70 -2.65 4.29
CA TRP A 38 21.15 -3.06 5.62
C TRP A 38 20.65 -4.45 6.01
N LEU A 39 19.39 -4.79 5.67
CA LEU A 39 18.77 -6.06 6.05
C LEU A 39 19.03 -7.21 5.05
N ALA A 40 19.46 -6.92 3.82
CA ALA A 40 19.61 -7.94 2.78
C ALA A 40 20.48 -9.14 3.22
N PRO A 41 21.66 -8.98 3.85
CA PRO A 41 22.45 -10.12 4.30
C PRO A 41 21.72 -11.00 5.33
N ILE A 42 20.89 -10.40 6.18
CA ILE A 42 20.10 -11.11 7.19
C ILE A 42 18.96 -11.89 6.53
N ILE A 43 18.25 -11.23 5.61
CA ILE A 43 17.11 -11.80 4.86
C ILE A 43 17.59 -13.02 4.06
N PHE A 44 18.63 -12.84 3.25
CA PHE A 44 19.16 -13.90 2.39
C PHE A 44 20.03 -14.91 3.15
N GLY A 45 20.54 -14.56 4.34
CA GLY A 45 21.42 -15.42 5.13
C GLY A 45 22.82 -15.60 4.53
N MET A 46 23.30 -14.60 3.80
CA MET A 46 24.54 -14.66 3.02
C MET A 46 25.15 -13.27 2.85
N PRO A 47 26.48 -13.16 2.63
CA PRO A 47 27.16 -11.88 2.41
C PRO A 47 26.67 -11.15 1.14
N PHE A 48 26.86 -9.83 1.10
CA PHE A 48 26.37 -8.99 0.01
C PHE A 48 26.98 -9.36 -1.35
N GLU A 49 28.26 -9.75 -1.36
CA GLU A 49 29.01 -10.19 -2.54
C GLU A 49 28.36 -11.41 -3.17
N GLU A 50 27.91 -12.35 -2.34
CA GLU A 50 27.21 -13.53 -2.84
C GLU A 50 25.80 -13.19 -3.33
N ILE A 51 25.13 -12.22 -2.69
CA ILE A 51 23.79 -11.76 -3.12
C ILE A 51 23.88 -11.13 -4.50
N ALA A 52 24.90 -10.31 -4.75
CA ALA A 52 25.12 -9.67 -6.04
C ALA A 52 25.32 -10.66 -7.19
N LEU A 53 25.78 -11.88 -6.88
CA LEU A 53 26.02 -12.96 -7.84
C LEU A 53 24.91 -14.03 -7.86
N LEU A 54 23.82 -13.86 -7.10
CA LEU A 54 22.72 -14.83 -7.03
C LEU A 54 22.10 -15.12 -8.40
N THR A 55 21.95 -14.09 -9.24
CA THR A 55 21.38 -14.22 -10.60
C THR A 55 22.18 -15.13 -11.52
N GLN A 56 23.45 -15.41 -11.17
CA GLN A 56 24.34 -16.31 -11.91
C GLN A 56 24.34 -17.74 -11.34
N LYS A 57 23.60 -18.00 -10.25
CA LYS A 57 23.60 -19.27 -9.49
C LYS A 57 22.18 -19.79 -9.28
N THR A 58 21.58 -20.35 -10.34
CA THR A 58 20.19 -20.84 -10.34
C THR A 58 19.90 -21.82 -9.20
N GLU A 59 20.83 -22.74 -8.90
CA GLU A 59 20.69 -23.70 -7.79
C GLU A 59 20.49 -23.02 -6.42
N LYS A 60 21.18 -21.90 -6.17
CA LYS A 60 21.01 -21.14 -4.92
C LYS A 60 19.65 -20.45 -4.87
N ILE A 61 19.13 -19.98 -6.01
CA ILE A 61 17.80 -19.38 -6.09
C ILE A 61 16.72 -20.43 -5.80
N GLU A 62 16.84 -21.62 -6.39
CA GLU A 62 15.91 -22.74 -6.14
C GLU A 62 15.94 -23.17 -4.66
N ALA A 63 17.13 -23.27 -4.06
CA ALA A 63 17.28 -23.57 -2.65
C ALA A 63 16.63 -22.51 -1.74
N LEU A 64 16.72 -21.22 -2.09
CA LEU A 64 16.04 -20.14 -1.36
C LEU A 64 14.51 -20.23 -1.51
N ALA A 65 14.01 -20.55 -2.71
CA ALA A 65 12.58 -20.60 -3.00
C ALA A 65 11.83 -21.64 -2.15
N VAL A 66 12.48 -22.76 -1.82
CA VAL A 66 11.90 -23.82 -0.98
C VAL A 66 12.26 -23.69 0.50
N ASN A 67 13.11 -22.72 0.88
CA ASN A 67 13.58 -22.55 2.25
C ASN A 67 12.51 -21.82 3.11
N PRO A 68 11.91 -22.49 4.12
CA PRO A 68 10.88 -21.86 4.96
C PRO A 68 11.39 -20.67 5.77
N ALA A 69 12.65 -20.72 6.21
CA ALA A 69 13.26 -19.62 6.97
C ALA A 69 13.47 -18.37 6.11
N PHE A 70 13.84 -18.55 4.83
CA PHE A 70 13.91 -17.43 3.87
C PHE A 70 12.53 -16.81 3.64
N GLY A 71 11.51 -17.64 3.38
CA GLY A 71 10.13 -17.17 3.22
C GLY A 71 9.61 -16.39 4.43
N PHE A 72 9.89 -16.88 5.65
CA PHE A 72 9.51 -16.18 6.89
C PHE A 72 10.22 -14.83 7.05
N LYS A 73 11.52 -14.75 6.74
CA LYS A 73 12.28 -13.48 6.79
C LYS A 73 11.75 -12.46 5.78
N ILE A 74 11.43 -12.87 4.56
CA ILE A 74 10.80 -12.01 3.55
C ILE A 74 9.43 -11.53 4.04
N TRP A 75 8.62 -12.41 4.62
CA TRP A 75 7.32 -12.05 5.19
C TRP A 75 7.45 -10.98 6.28
N LEU A 76 8.40 -11.13 7.22
CA LEU A 76 8.68 -10.12 8.25
C LEU A 76 9.16 -8.80 7.65
N PHE A 77 10.01 -8.85 6.62
CA PHE A 77 10.48 -7.64 5.93
C PHE A 77 9.32 -6.91 5.24
N MET A 78 8.40 -7.62 4.57
CA MET A 78 7.22 -7.01 3.96
C MET A 78 6.30 -6.37 5.02
N LEU A 79 6.12 -7.01 6.18
CA LEU A 79 5.36 -6.44 7.30
C LEU A 79 6.00 -5.13 7.81
N LEU A 80 7.33 -5.08 7.88
CA LEU A 80 8.07 -3.86 8.25
C LEU A 80 7.86 -2.76 7.22
N LEU A 81 7.92 -3.08 5.92
CA LEU A 81 7.63 -2.11 4.86
C LEU A 81 6.19 -1.59 4.96
N ASP A 82 5.20 -2.46 5.12
CA ASP A 82 3.80 -2.05 5.27
C ASP A 82 3.61 -1.12 6.49
N SER A 83 4.30 -1.42 7.59
CA SER A 83 4.30 -0.61 8.82
C SER A 83 4.85 0.81 8.63
N ILE A 84 5.76 0.99 7.66
CA ILE A 84 6.28 2.30 7.26
C ILE A 84 5.35 2.98 6.25
N LEU A 85 4.88 2.23 5.24
CA LEU A 85 4.05 2.74 4.15
C LEU A 85 2.66 3.17 4.61
N THR A 86 2.10 2.52 5.62
CA THR A 86 0.72 2.79 6.07
C THR A 86 0.58 4.17 6.73
N PRO A 87 1.39 4.57 7.74
CA PRO A 87 1.42 5.94 8.24
C PRO A 87 1.73 6.97 7.15
N PHE A 88 2.65 6.65 6.24
CA PHE A 88 2.96 7.52 5.11
C PHE A 88 1.73 7.76 4.22
N SER A 89 1.00 6.70 3.85
CA SER A 89 -0.22 6.80 3.04
C SER A 89 -1.32 7.61 3.74
N ALA A 90 -1.47 7.47 5.06
CA ALA A 90 -2.37 8.28 5.87
C ALA A 90 -2.02 9.78 5.80
N GLY A 91 -0.74 10.10 5.78
CA GLY A 91 -0.26 11.46 5.57
C GLY A 91 -0.51 11.99 4.17
N LEU A 92 -0.35 11.17 3.12
CA LEU A 92 -0.76 11.56 1.76
C LEU A 92 -2.25 11.88 1.70
N TYR A 93 -3.09 11.04 2.31
CA TYR A 93 -4.52 11.27 2.42
C TYR A 93 -4.86 12.57 3.15
N HIS A 94 -4.10 12.93 4.19
CA HIS A 94 -4.29 14.19 4.90
C HIS A 94 -4.13 15.39 3.97
N ASN A 95 -3.07 15.41 3.15
CA ASN A 95 -2.91 16.47 2.16
C ASN A 95 -4.02 16.46 1.10
N TYR A 96 -4.48 15.29 0.65
CA TYR A 96 -5.63 15.24 -0.27
C TYR A 96 -6.90 15.80 0.37
N ALA A 97 -7.16 15.50 1.64
CA ALA A 97 -8.26 16.07 2.38
C ALA A 97 -8.12 17.60 2.53
N ALA A 98 -6.91 18.10 2.80
CA ALA A 98 -6.64 19.54 2.87
C ALA A 98 -6.99 20.24 1.54
N ILE A 99 -6.59 19.66 0.39
CA ILE A 99 -6.98 20.19 -0.94
C ILE A 99 -8.50 20.24 -1.11
N THR A 100 -9.25 19.22 -0.67
CA THR A 100 -10.72 19.24 -0.78
C THR A 100 -11.39 20.30 0.09
N LYS A 101 -10.71 20.78 1.14
CA LYS A 101 -11.19 21.79 2.09
C LYS A 101 -10.63 23.20 1.81
N GLY A 102 -9.72 23.35 0.84
CA GLY A 102 -9.02 24.61 0.61
C GLY A 102 -7.97 24.94 1.68
N GLU A 103 -7.49 23.92 2.41
CA GLU A 103 -6.45 24.04 3.44
C GLU A 103 -5.04 23.84 2.84
N PRO A 104 -3.99 24.40 3.45
CA PRO A 104 -2.63 24.27 2.94
C PRO A 104 -2.09 22.84 3.09
N THR A 105 -1.40 22.36 2.04
CA THR A 105 -0.65 21.11 2.07
C THR A 105 0.80 21.35 2.47
N ASN A 106 1.38 20.46 3.25
CA ASN A 106 2.79 20.55 3.66
C ASN A 106 3.41 19.17 3.92
N LEU A 107 4.74 19.10 4.08
CA LEU A 107 5.46 17.86 4.35
C LEU A 107 5.18 17.32 5.76
N ASN A 108 4.94 18.21 6.74
CA ASN A 108 4.62 17.79 8.09
C ASN A 108 3.34 16.95 8.13
N ASN A 109 2.32 17.30 7.33
CA ASN A 109 1.10 16.52 7.19
C ASN A 109 1.38 15.09 6.71
N VAL A 110 2.33 14.92 5.77
CA VAL A 110 2.69 13.59 5.22
C VAL A 110 3.33 12.69 6.27
N PHE A 111 4.16 13.26 7.14
CA PHE A 111 4.86 12.48 8.18
C PHE A 111 4.19 12.52 9.56
N ALA A 112 3.06 13.24 9.71
CA ALA A 112 2.37 13.40 10.99
C ALA A 112 1.92 12.07 11.60
N TYR A 113 1.49 11.12 10.77
CA TYR A 113 0.91 9.85 11.22
C TYR A 113 1.93 8.83 11.72
N PHE A 114 3.23 9.11 11.64
CA PHE A 114 4.24 8.31 12.32
C PHE A 114 4.25 8.52 13.84
N ARG A 115 3.71 9.64 14.32
CA ARG A 115 3.70 10.02 15.75
C ARG A 115 2.33 10.51 16.22
N SER A 116 1.26 9.98 15.61
CA SER A 116 -0.11 10.41 15.89
C SER A 116 -0.82 9.44 16.83
N ASN A 117 -1.95 9.88 17.40
CA ASN A 117 -2.84 9.00 18.16
C ASN A 117 -3.44 7.87 17.30
N TYR A 118 -3.37 7.97 15.97
CA TYR A 118 -3.84 6.94 15.04
C TYR A 118 -2.78 5.88 14.70
N THR A 119 -1.50 6.11 15.02
CA THR A 119 -0.41 5.21 14.60
C THR A 119 -0.63 3.78 15.07
N ALA A 120 -1.05 3.58 16.32
CA ALA A 120 -1.37 2.25 16.85
C ALA A 120 -2.51 1.57 16.07
N ASN A 121 -3.57 2.32 15.71
CA ASN A 121 -4.67 1.79 14.91
C ASN A 121 -4.25 1.46 13.48
N LEU A 122 -3.39 2.27 12.86
CA LEU A 122 -2.84 2.02 11.54
C LEU A 122 -1.97 0.76 11.52
N LEU A 123 -1.10 0.59 12.51
CA LEU A 123 -0.28 -0.61 12.63
C LEU A 123 -1.14 -1.85 12.91
N ALA A 124 -2.09 -1.77 13.85
CA ALA A 124 -3.02 -2.86 14.15
C ALA A 124 -3.82 -3.29 12.91
N TYR A 125 -4.23 -2.34 12.05
CA TYR A 125 -4.86 -2.66 10.77
C TYR A 125 -3.97 -3.54 9.87
N ILE A 126 -2.69 -3.19 9.73
CA ILE A 126 -1.76 -3.95 8.89
C ILE A 126 -1.57 -5.36 9.44
N PHE A 127 -1.34 -5.49 10.75
CA PHE A 127 -1.18 -6.79 11.41
C PHE A 127 -2.41 -7.68 11.19
N LEU A 128 -3.61 -7.13 11.39
CA LEU A 128 -4.87 -7.86 11.19
C LEU A 128 -5.08 -8.24 9.72
N LEU A 129 -4.86 -7.30 8.80
CA LEU A 129 -5.01 -7.57 7.36
C LEU A 129 -4.02 -8.63 6.89
N MET A 130 -2.76 -8.56 7.32
CA MET A 130 -1.71 -9.50 6.95
C MET A 130 -1.93 -10.88 7.55
N ALA A 131 -2.35 -10.95 8.81
CA ALA A 131 -2.77 -12.21 9.44
C ALA A 131 -3.96 -12.83 8.69
N PHE A 132 -4.99 -12.04 8.39
CA PHE A 132 -6.16 -12.51 7.64
C PHE A 132 -5.78 -13.03 6.25
N LYS A 133 -4.99 -12.28 5.49
CA LYS A 133 -4.44 -12.70 4.19
C LYS A 133 -3.64 -13.99 4.30
N THR A 134 -2.78 -14.11 5.31
CA THR A 134 -1.94 -15.30 5.52
C THR A 134 -2.78 -16.54 5.81
N ILE A 135 -3.81 -16.43 6.67
CA ILE A 135 -4.74 -17.53 6.95
C ILE A 135 -5.44 -18.00 5.67
N ILE A 136 -5.98 -17.06 4.89
CA ILE A 136 -6.64 -17.37 3.62
C ILE A 136 -5.67 -18.03 2.64
N ALA A 137 -4.43 -17.54 2.56
CA ALA A 137 -3.42 -18.10 1.67
C ALA A 137 -3.04 -19.54 2.04
N ILE A 138 -2.91 -19.84 3.33
CA ILE A 138 -2.63 -21.20 3.84
C ILE A 138 -3.79 -22.14 3.52
N VAL A 139 -5.04 -21.72 3.79
CA VAL A 139 -6.23 -22.53 3.52
C VAL A 139 -6.37 -22.83 2.03
N LEU A 140 -6.24 -21.84 1.16
CA LEU A 140 -6.35 -22.06 -0.28
C LEU A 140 -5.16 -22.84 -0.86
N GLY A 141 -3.97 -22.63 -0.29
CA GLY A 141 -2.77 -23.39 -0.63
C GLY A 141 -2.91 -24.88 -0.29
N SER A 142 -3.44 -25.21 0.89
CA SER A 142 -3.65 -26.61 1.29
C SER A 142 -4.73 -27.33 0.47
N LEU A 143 -5.64 -26.58 -0.16
CA LEU A 143 -6.62 -27.10 -1.11
C LEU A 143 -6.06 -27.27 -2.53
N GLY A 144 -4.78 -26.99 -2.77
CA GLY A 144 -4.17 -27.09 -4.10
C GLY A 144 -4.61 -25.97 -5.05
N LEU A 145 -5.04 -24.81 -4.53
CA LEU A 145 -5.55 -23.67 -5.32
C LEU A 145 -4.64 -22.42 -5.23
N PRO A 146 -3.33 -22.50 -5.52
CA PRO A 146 -2.41 -21.37 -5.35
C PRO A 146 -2.72 -20.17 -6.24
N ALA A 147 -3.21 -20.39 -7.47
CA ALA A 147 -3.62 -19.29 -8.35
C ALA A 147 -4.85 -18.53 -7.81
N PHE A 148 -5.82 -19.26 -7.25
CA PHE A 148 -7.01 -18.68 -6.63
C PHE A 148 -6.68 -17.94 -5.33
N SER A 149 -5.67 -18.43 -4.59
CA SER A 149 -5.10 -17.73 -3.43
C SER A 149 -4.66 -16.32 -3.81
N MET A 150 -3.80 -16.18 -4.83
CA MET A 150 -3.31 -14.88 -5.28
C MET A 150 -4.45 -13.91 -5.65
N ALA A 151 -5.43 -14.36 -6.44
CA ALA A 151 -6.59 -13.55 -6.81
C ALA A 151 -7.40 -13.09 -5.59
N THR A 152 -7.60 -13.99 -4.63
CA THR A 152 -8.33 -13.70 -3.38
C THR A 152 -7.62 -12.64 -2.54
N LEU A 153 -6.28 -12.70 -2.44
CA LEU A 153 -5.49 -11.70 -1.71
C LEU A 153 -5.59 -10.30 -2.33
N VAL A 154 -5.67 -10.21 -3.66
CA VAL A 154 -5.91 -8.95 -4.36
C VAL A 154 -7.29 -8.41 -4.03
N VAL A 155 -8.34 -9.25 -4.10
CA VAL A 155 -9.71 -8.84 -3.75
C VAL A 155 -9.81 -8.36 -2.30
N ILE A 156 -9.18 -9.08 -1.36
CA ILE A 156 -9.10 -8.67 0.05
C ILE A 156 -8.46 -7.27 0.19
N SER A 157 -7.39 -7.00 -0.56
CA SER A 157 -6.72 -5.69 -0.55
C SER A 157 -7.65 -4.58 -1.05
N LEU A 158 -8.46 -4.85 -2.08
CA LEU A 158 -9.44 -3.89 -2.60
C LEU A 158 -10.56 -3.64 -1.59
N LEU A 159 -11.11 -4.68 -0.98
CA LEU A 159 -12.20 -4.59 0.01
C LEU A 159 -11.81 -3.72 1.22
N PHE A 160 -10.56 -3.80 1.66
CA PHE A 160 -10.06 -3.03 2.80
C PHE A 160 -9.32 -1.75 2.42
N SER A 161 -9.33 -1.35 1.15
CA SER A 161 -8.60 -0.16 0.66
C SER A 161 -9.03 1.15 1.31
N LEU A 162 -10.27 1.28 1.80
CA LEU A 162 -10.75 2.50 2.47
C LEU A 162 -10.54 2.47 4.00
N THR A 163 -9.93 1.42 4.54
CA THR A 163 -9.80 1.29 6.00
C THR A 163 -8.98 2.44 6.60
N ILE A 164 -7.85 2.79 6.00
CA ILE A 164 -6.98 3.88 6.46
C ILE A 164 -7.71 5.23 6.49
N PRO A 165 -8.33 5.72 5.38
CA PRO A 165 -9.06 6.99 5.42
C PRO A 165 -10.23 6.96 6.42
N ILE A 166 -10.93 5.83 6.59
CA ILE A 166 -11.99 5.70 7.60
C ILE A 166 -11.43 5.80 9.03
N ILE A 167 -10.27 5.20 9.32
CA ILE A 167 -9.61 5.32 10.65
C ILE A 167 -9.32 6.80 10.94
N ILE A 168 -8.66 7.50 10.03
CA ILE A 168 -8.09 8.83 10.32
C ILE A 168 -9.10 9.97 10.19
N PHE A 169 -10.10 9.86 9.31
CA PHE A 169 -11.07 10.94 9.06
C PHE A 169 -12.41 10.72 9.75
N GLU A 170 -12.78 9.48 10.06
CA GLU A 170 -14.02 9.17 10.78
C GLU A 170 -13.76 8.72 12.22
N ASN A 171 -12.49 8.71 12.65
CA ASN A 171 -12.08 8.33 14.01
C ASN A 171 -12.69 7.00 14.47
N LYS A 172 -12.72 6.01 13.57
CA LYS A 172 -13.28 4.68 13.86
C LYS A 172 -12.20 3.71 14.34
N PRO A 173 -12.52 2.83 15.32
CA PRO A 173 -11.60 1.75 15.69
C PRO A 173 -11.41 0.77 14.54
N VAL A 174 -10.28 0.08 14.53
CA VAL A 174 -9.78 -0.71 13.39
C VAL A 174 -10.82 -1.70 12.83
N LEU A 175 -11.41 -2.55 13.68
CA LEU A 175 -12.38 -3.56 13.23
C LEU A 175 -13.63 -2.92 12.61
N LYS A 176 -14.10 -1.81 13.18
CA LYS A 176 -15.24 -1.06 12.64
C LYS A 176 -14.87 -0.41 11.31
N ALA A 177 -13.67 0.16 11.20
CA ALA A 177 -13.19 0.76 9.96
C ALA A 177 -13.05 -0.28 8.83
N MET A 178 -12.54 -1.49 9.13
CA MET A 178 -12.47 -2.60 8.18
C MET A 178 -13.86 -3.03 7.70
N GLY A 179 -14.80 -3.23 8.63
CA GLY A 179 -16.18 -3.59 8.29
C GLY A 179 -16.89 -2.53 7.45
N GLU A 180 -16.64 -1.25 7.73
CA GLU A 180 -17.17 -0.15 6.94
C GLU A 180 -16.51 -0.06 5.55
N SER A 181 -15.19 -0.26 5.44
CA SER A 181 -14.51 -0.36 4.14
C SER A 181 -15.14 -1.44 3.28
N TYR A 182 -15.35 -2.64 3.83
CA TYR A 182 -16.03 -3.73 3.14
C TYR A 182 -17.41 -3.33 2.63
N LYS A 183 -18.28 -2.79 3.50
CA LYS A 183 -19.65 -2.39 3.14
C LYS A 183 -19.69 -1.33 2.04
N ARG A 184 -18.70 -0.43 2.01
CA ARG A 184 -18.63 0.66 1.02
C ARG A 184 -18.11 0.19 -0.33
N ILE A 185 -17.17 -0.76 -0.32
CA ILE A 185 -16.52 -1.26 -1.54
C ILE A 185 -17.34 -2.36 -2.21
N ILE A 186 -17.93 -3.29 -1.45
CA ILE A 186 -18.59 -4.49 -2.03
C ILE A 186 -19.65 -4.17 -3.11
N PRO A 187 -20.51 -3.13 -2.99
CA PRO A 187 -21.51 -2.84 -4.01
C PRO A 187 -20.92 -2.28 -5.31
N PHE A 188 -19.65 -1.83 -5.27
CA PHE A 188 -18.96 -1.21 -6.39
C PHE A 188 -17.63 -1.92 -6.73
N ILE A 189 -17.49 -3.19 -6.34
CA ILE A 189 -16.22 -3.91 -6.39
C ILE A 189 -15.60 -3.90 -7.79
N PHE A 190 -16.39 -4.06 -8.86
CA PHE A 190 -15.88 -4.01 -10.24
C PHE A 190 -15.38 -2.62 -10.64
N THR A 191 -16.08 -1.55 -10.25
CA THR A 191 -15.62 -0.19 -10.51
C THR A 191 -14.34 0.10 -9.75
N VAL A 192 -14.28 -0.28 -8.47
CA VAL A 192 -13.09 -0.12 -7.63
C VAL A 192 -11.92 -0.90 -8.22
N MET A 193 -12.14 -2.15 -8.61
CA MET A 193 -11.14 -3.00 -9.24
C MET A 193 -10.58 -2.36 -10.50
N LEU A 194 -11.42 -1.86 -11.41
CA LEU A 194 -10.96 -1.19 -12.62
C LEU A 194 -10.14 0.06 -12.30
N VAL A 195 -10.66 0.96 -11.46
CA VAL A 195 -9.99 2.23 -11.14
C VAL A 195 -8.65 2.00 -10.42
N VAL A 196 -8.62 1.15 -9.39
CA VAL A 196 -7.40 0.86 -8.62
C VAL A 196 -6.39 0.10 -9.47
N SER A 197 -6.83 -0.84 -10.31
CA SER A 197 -5.92 -1.57 -11.21
C SER A 197 -5.32 -0.64 -12.26
N SER A 198 -6.09 0.29 -12.83
CA SER A 198 -5.56 1.31 -13.75
C SER A 198 -4.48 2.17 -13.08
N ALA A 199 -4.74 2.65 -11.86
CA ALA A 199 -3.76 3.43 -11.11
C ALA A 199 -2.53 2.61 -10.72
N PHE A 200 -2.71 1.33 -10.39
CA PHE A 200 -1.63 0.40 -10.08
C PHE A 200 -0.74 0.15 -11.29
N THR A 201 -1.29 -0.09 -12.48
CA THR A 201 -0.51 -0.25 -13.71
C THR A 201 0.30 1.01 -14.05
N ILE A 202 -0.26 2.20 -13.86
CA ILE A 202 0.48 3.46 -14.01
C ILE A 202 1.56 3.59 -12.94
N SER A 203 1.31 3.12 -11.72
CA SER A 203 2.32 3.10 -10.65
C SER A 203 3.49 2.16 -10.97
N LEU A 204 3.19 1.03 -11.62
CA LEU A 204 4.21 0.07 -12.07
C LEU A 204 4.99 0.54 -13.29
N SER A 205 4.42 1.34 -14.19
CA SER A 205 5.16 1.88 -15.34
C SER A 205 6.35 2.72 -14.90
N GLY A 206 6.26 3.32 -13.72
CA GLY A 206 7.36 4.02 -13.08
C GLY A 206 8.58 3.15 -12.74
N PHE A 207 8.41 1.84 -12.58
CA PHE A 207 9.53 0.92 -12.34
C PHE A 207 10.51 0.90 -13.51
N PHE A 208 10.01 1.01 -14.75
CA PHE A 208 10.83 1.02 -15.97
C PHE A 208 11.66 2.29 -16.14
N ALA A 209 11.43 3.32 -15.33
CA ALA A 209 12.21 4.56 -15.29
C ALA A 209 13.20 4.58 -14.11
N PHE A 210 14.04 3.53 -14.00
CA PHE A 210 15.13 3.42 -13.01
C PHE A 210 14.69 3.62 -11.53
N GLY A 211 13.49 3.16 -11.16
CA GLY A 211 12.95 3.31 -9.80
C GLY A 211 12.45 4.71 -9.44
N ILE A 212 12.96 5.76 -10.10
CA ILE A 212 12.47 7.15 -9.96
C ILE A 212 11.01 7.26 -10.37
N GLY A 213 10.59 6.53 -11.40
CA GLY A 213 9.20 6.57 -11.82
C GLY A 213 8.23 6.04 -10.75
N ILE A 214 8.63 5.11 -9.87
CA ILE A 214 7.78 4.69 -8.74
C ILE A 214 7.56 5.86 -7.79
N VAL A 215 8.60 6.62 -7.46
CA VAL A 215 8.48 7.82 -6.60
C VAL A 215 7.47 8.81 -7.14
N VAL A 216 7.43 8.98 -8.47
CA VAL A 216 6.50 9.88 -9.15
C VAL A 216 5.08 9.33 -9.18
N THR A 217 4.92 8.06 -9.50
CA THR A 217 3.60 7.47 -9.79
C THR A 217 2.91 6.86 -8.57
N PHE A 218 3.66 6.50 -7.52
CA PHE A 218 3.13 5.91 -6.29
C PHE A 218 2.06 6.79 -5.60
N PRO A 219 2.22 8.13 -5.47
CA PRO A 219 1.16 9.00 -4.95
C PRO A 219 -0.16 8.92 -5.73
N LEU A 220 -0.14 8.63 -7.04
CA LEU A 220 -1.36 8.53 -7.85
C LEU A 220 -2.27 7.39 -7.37
N LEU A 221 -1.70 6.26 -6.95
CA LEU A 221 -2.46 5.16 -6.37
C LEU A 221 -3.22 5.60 -5.12
N PHE A 222 -2.57 6.35 -4.22
CA PHE A 222 -3.22 6.87 -3.01
C PHE A 222 -4.23 7.97 -3.33
N ALA A 223 -3.94 8.86 -4.29
CA ALA A 223 -4.92 9.84 -4.76
C ALA A 223 -6.20 9.14 -5.27
N THR A 224 -6.03 8.00 -5.95
CA THR A 224 -7.14 7.18 -6.47
C THR A 224 -7.96 6.55 -5.35
N ILE A 225 -7.33 5.94 -4.36
CA ILE A 225 -8.02 5.36 -3.19
C ILE A 225 -8.75 6.46 -2.40
N PHE A 226 -8.11 7.61 -2.20
CA PHE A 226 -8.75 8.74 -1.54
C PHE A 226 -9.91 9.32 -2.36
N ALA A 227 -9.81 9.37 -3.68
CA ALA A 227 -10.90 9.80 -4.54
C ALA A 227 -12.14 8.89 -4.41
N LEU A 228 -11.95 7.57 -4.28
CA LEU A 228 -13.03 6.63 -3.99
C LEU A 228 -13.70 6.94 -2.64
N TYR A 229 -12.88 7.16 -1.60
CA TYR A 229 -13.36 7.57 -0.27
C TYR A 229 -14.16 8.87 -0.33
N TYR A 230 -13.61 9.91 -0.96
CA TYR A 230 -14.23 11.23 -1.06
C TYR A 230 -15.54 11.19 -1.86
N GLN A 231 -15.57 10.45 -2.97
CA GLN A 231 -16.80 10.27 -3.75
C GLN A 231 -17.89 9.55 -2.97
N TRP A 232 -17.52 8.59 -2.10
CA TRP A 232 -18.49 7.96 -1.22
C TRP A 232 -19.06 8.95 -0.20
N GLN A 233 -18.21 9.76 0.44
CA GLN A 233 -18.67 10.81 1.37
C GLN A 233 -19.61 11.83 0.72
N LEU A 234 -19.40 12.16 -0.56
CA LEU A 234 -20.29 13.06 -1.30
C LEU A 234 -21.66 12.46 -1.62
N LYS A 235 -21.84 11.14 -1.51
CA LYS A 235 -23.14 10.47 -1.73
C LYS A 235 -24.02 10.49 -0.48
N ASP A 236 -23.39 10.55 0.70
CA ASP A 236 -24.05 10.54 2.00
C ASP A 236 -24.36 11.95 2.54
N LYS A 237 -24.04 13.00 1.76
CA LYS A 237 -24.46 14.38 1.98
C LYS A 237 -25.57 14.75 1.00
#